data_AF-A0A934LBY8-F1
#
_entry.id   AF-A0A934LBY8-F1
#
_cell.length_a   1.000
_cell.length_b   1.000
_cell.length_c   1.000
_cell.angle_alpha   90.00
_cell.angle_beta   90.00
_cell.angle_gamma   90.00
#
_symmetry.space_group_name_H-M   'P 1'
#
loop_
_entity.id
_entity.type
_entity.pdbx_description
1 polymer ?
#
loop_
_entity_poly.entity_id
_entity_poly.type
_entity_poly.pdbx_seq_one_letter_code
_entity_poly.pdbx_strand_id
1 'polypeptide(L)' 'MKRRQKPPMSGGTADGDGSFGDGLAAAARLIIADARRALGDPELSEAEAVHELRKTLKRWRALLRLLERPLG' A
#
# COMPACT_ATOMS: atom_id res chain seq x y z
N MET A 1 -38.08 18.01 -13.38
CA MET A 1 -37.10 16.91 -13.25
C MET A 1 -35.79 17.48 -12.70
N LYS A 2 -35.40 17.18 -11.45
CA LYS A 2 -34.16 17.71 -10.84
C LYS A 2 -32.99 16.77 -11.15
N ARG A 3 -31.97 17.26 -11.86
CA ARG A 3 -30.71 16.53 -12.09
C ARG A 3 -29.95 16.40 -10.76
N ARG A 4 -29.74 15.17 -10.31
CA ARG A 4 -28.83 14.84 -9.19
C ARG A 4 -27.40 15.18 -9.61
N GLN A 5 -26.77 16.13 -8.93
CA GLN A 5 -25.32 16.33 -9.00
C GLN A 5 -24.65 15.24 -8.14
N LYS A 6 -23.72 14.50 -8.75
CA LYS A 6 -22.86 13.53 -8.08
C LYS A 6 -21.63 14.29 -7.56
N PRO A 7 -21.26 14.20 -6.27
CA PRO A 7 -20.07 14.87 -5.78
C PRO A 7 -18.82 14.25 -6.43
N PRO A 8 -17.76 15.04 -6.71
CA PRO A 8 -16.54 14.49 -7.24
C PRO A 8 -15.91 13.57 -6.19
N MET A 9 -15.58 12.36 -6.63
CA MET A 9 -14.79 11.40 -5.87
C MET A 9 -13.49 12.09 -5.45
N SER A 10 -13.29 12.24 -4.14
CA SER A 10 -12.01 12.66 -3.57
C SER A 10 -11.01 11.52 -3.76
N GLY A 11 -10.48 11.42 -4.98
CA GLY A 11 -9.27 10.66 -5.24
C GLY A 11 -8.15 11.46 -4.62
N GLY A 12 -7.65 11.00 -3.48
CA GLY A 12 -6.49 11.58 -2.80
C GLY A 12 -5.36 11.72 -3.81
N THR A 13 -5.14 12.96 -4.25
CA THR A 13 -3.97 13.36 -5.01
C THR A 13 -2.80 13.14 -4.08
N ALA A 14 -1.92 12.21 -4.44
CA ALA A 14 -0.57 12.24 -3.93
C ALA A 14 -0.01 13.60 -4.33
N ASP A 15 0.15 14.49 -3.34
CA ASP A 15 0.70 15.82 -3.53
C ASP A 15 2.07 15.69 -4.22
N GLY A 16 2.14 16.24 -5.43
CA GLY A 16 3.18 15.98 -6.42
C GLY A 16 4.47 16.76 -6.22
N ASP A 17 4.98 16.82 -4.99
CA ASP A 17 6.28 17.44 -4.65
C ASP A 17 7.24 16.46 -3.95
N GLY A 18 6.84 15.20 -3.73
CA GLY A 18 7.69 14.18 -3.15
C GLY A 18 8.79 13.72 -4.11
N SER A 19 10.04 13.69 -3.64
CA SER A 19 11.16 13.06 -4.37
C SER A 19 10.84 11.59 -4.68
N PHE A 20 11.48 11.02 -5.70
CA PHE A 20 11.42 9.58 -5.99
C PHE A 20 11.67 8.72 -4.72
N GLY A 21 12.59 9.17 -3.86
CA GLY A 21 12.87 8.53 -2.57
C GLY A 21 11.70 8.57 -1.59
N ASP A 22 10.91 9.66 -1.58
CA ASP A 22 9.75 9.80 -0.69
C ASP A 22 8.61 8.88 -1.10
N GLY A 23 8.38 8.72 -2.40
CA GLY A 23 7.41 7.78 -2.93
C GLY A 23 7.75 6.33 -2.57
N LEU A 24 9.03 5.97 -2.66
CA LEU A 24 9.53 4.66 -2.26
C LEU A 24 9.40 4.44 -0.75
N ALA A 25 9.78 5.43 0.07
CA ALA A 25 9.63 5.36 1.52
C ALA A 25 8.16 5.23 1.93
N ALA A 26 7.26 5.94 1.26
CA ALA A 26 5.81 5.80 1.45
C ALA A 26 5.32 4.40 1.09
N ALA A 27 5.77 3.84 -0.04
CA ALA A 27 5.44 2.47 -0.44
C ALA A 27 5.92 1.43 0.60
N ALA A 28 7.14 1.58 1.12
CA ALA A 28 7.67 0.74 2.18
C ALA A 28 6.80 0.80 3.45
N ARG A 29 6.46 2.01 3.91
CA ARG A 29 5.59 2.22 5.07
C ARG A 29 4.22 1.57 4.90
N LEU A 30 3.61 1.70 3.73
CA LEU A 30 2.33 1.08 3.42
C LEU A 30 2.39 -0.45 3.47
N ILE A 31 3.42 -1.06 2.86
CA ILE A 31 3.59 -2.53 2.90
C ILE A 31 3.74 -3.04 4.34
N ILE A 32 4.49 -2.32 5.18
CA ILE A 32 4.67 -2.68 6.60
C ILE A 32 3.36 -2.52 7.38
N ALA A 33 2.60 -1.45 7.13
CA ALA A 33 1.31 -1.23 7.76
C ALA A 33 0.31 -2.34 7.39
N ASP A 34 0.25 -2.72 6.11
CA ASP A 34 -0.59 -3.82 5.63
C ASP A 34 -0.20 -5.16 6.28
N ALA A 35 1.10 -5.43 6.43
CA ALA A 35 1.58 -6.65 7.09
C ALA A 35 1.23 -6.68 8.58
N ARG A 36 1.37 -5.55 9.28
CA ARG A 36 0.96 -5.41 10.69
C ARG A 36 -0.54 -5.63 10.86
N ARG A 37 -1.35 -5.10 9.94
CA ARG A 37 -2.80 -5.32 9.93
C ARG A 37 -3.11 -6.81 9.74
N ALA A 38 -2.53 -7.46 8.73
CA ALA A 38 -2.76 -8.88 8.49
C ALA A 38 -2.41 -9.77 9.70
N LEU A 39 -1.44 -9.36 10.52
CA LEU A 39 -1.02 -10.10 11.72
C LEU A 39 -1.82 -9.76 12.99
N GLY A 40 -2.43 -8.58 13.04
CA GLY A 40 -3.06 -8.05 14.25
C GLY A 40 -4.58 -7.89 14.17
N ASP A 41 -5.19 -8.16 13.01
CA ASP A 41 -6.63 -8.02 12.79
C ASP A 41 -7.35 -9.30 13.29
N PRO A 42 -8.10 -9.23 14.40
CA PRO A 42 -8.77 -10.39 14.98
C PRO A 42 -9.97 -10.86 14.15
N GLU A 43 -10.44 -10.06 13.20
CA GLU A 43 -11.58 -10.39 12.33
C GLU A 43 -11.17 -11.29 11.15
N LEU A 44 -9.86 -11.44 10.90
CA LEU A 44 -9.36 -12.33 9.85
C LEU A 44 -9.28 -13.77 10.36
N SER A 45 -9.75 -14.72 9.54
CA SER A 45 -9.40 -16.11 9.76
C SER A 45 -7.89 -16.33 9.58
N GLU A 46 -7.36 -17.40 10.16
CA GLU A 46 -5.93 -17.74 10.03
C GLU A 46 -5.50 -17.87 8.56
N ALA A 47 -6.35 -18.48 7.72
CA ALA A 47 -6.07 -18.62 6.29
C ALA A 47 -6.01 -17.27 5.57
N GLU A 48 -6.90 -16.34 5.90
CA GLU A 48 -6.91 -14.98 5.33
C GLU A 48 -5.72 -14.16 5.82
N ALA A 49 -5.38 -14.24 7.10
CA ALA A 49 -4.21 -13.59 7.67
C ALA A 49 -2.92 -14.05 6.97
N VAL A 50 -2.75 -15.36 6.76
CA VAL A 50 -1.61 -15.93 6.02
C VAL A 50 -1.63 -15.48 4.55
N HIS A 51 -2.81 -15.44 3.91
CA HIS A 51 -2.94 -14.99 2.53
C HIS A 51 -2.50 -13.52 2.36
N GLU A 52 -3.02 -12.63 3.19
CA GLU A 52 -2.69 -11.20 3.14
C GLU A 52 -1.23 -10.95 3.53
N LEU A 53 -0.70 -11.65 4.53
CA LEU A 53 0.73 -11.59 4.85
C LEU A 53 1.59 -12.05 3.66
N ARG A 54 1.23 -13.14 2.99
CA ARG A 54 1.98 -13.61 1.81
C ARG A 54 1.98 -12.57 0.69
N LYS A 55 0.86 -11.87 0.50
CA LYS A 55 0.71 -10.80 -0.49
C LYS A 55 1.56 -9.57 -0.15
N THR A 56 1.62 -9.16 1.11
CA THR A 56 2.50 -8.05 1.54
C THR A 56 3.98 -8.42 1.40
N LEU A 57 4.38 -9.65 1.74
CA LEU A 57 5.75 -10.13 1.54
C LEU A 57 6.16 -10.21 0.05
N LYS A 58 5.23 -10.56 -0.84
CA LYS A 58 5.47 -10.51 -2.29
C LYS A 58 5.73 -9.06 -2.75
N ARG A 59 4.94 -8.10 -2.26
CA ARG A 59 5.14 -6.66 -2.54
C ARG A 59 6.47 -6.15 -1.99
N TRP A 60 6.84 -6.55 -0.77
CA TRP A 60 8.13 -6.21 -0.17
C TRP A 60 9.30 -6.67 -1.05
N ARG A 61 9.27 -7.92 -1.52
CA ARG A 61 10.31 -8.44 -2.42
C ARG A 61 10.39 -7.70 -3.74
N ALA A 62 9.24 -7.32 -4.31
CA ALA A 62 9.21 -6.52 -5.54
C ALA A 62 9.83 -5.13 -5.31
N LEU A 63 9.53 -4.49 -4.17
CA LEU A 63 10.13 -3.22 -3.78
C LEU A 63 11.66 -3.33 -3.66
N LEU A 64 12.16 -4.36 -2.97
CA LEU A 64 13.61 -4.57 -2.82
C LEU A 64 14.30 -4.80 -4.18
N ARG A 65 13.66 -5.50 -5.12
CA ARG A 65 14.21 -5.67 -6.48
C ARG A 65 14.25 -4.38 -7.29
N LEU A 66 13.27 -3.50 -7.10
CA LEU A 66 13.34 -2.16 -7.70
C LEU A 66 14.49 -1.34 -7.11
N LEU A 67 14.84 -1.63 -5.86
CA LEU A 67 15.93 -0.97 -5.14
C LEU A 67 17.31 -1.55 -5.38
N GLU A 68 17.40 -2.76 -5.94
CA GLU A 68 18.66 -3.44 -6.22
C GLU A 68 19.60 -2.55 -7.06
N ARG A 69 19.12 -1.98 -8.16
CA ARG A 69 19.95 -1.09 -9.00
C ARG A 69 20.36 0.24 -8.33
N PRO A 70 19.46 0.98 -7.66
CA PRO A 70 19.84 2.24 -7.03
C PRO A 70 20.59 2.08 -5.69
N LEU A 71 20.52 0.93 -5.01
CA LEU A 71 21.16 0.72 -3.70
C LEU A 71 22.36 -0.25 -3.71
N GLY A 72 22.57 -1.04 -4.78
CA GLY A 72 23.70 -1.95 -4.94
C GLY A 72 23.28 -3.39 -5.21
#